data_AF-W9S189-F1
#
_entry.id   AF-W9S189-F1
#
_cell.length_a   1.000
_cell.length_b   1.000
_cell.length_c   1.000
_cell.angle_alpha   90.00
_cell.angle_beta   90.00
_cell.angle_gamma   90.00
#
_symmetry.space_group_name_H-M   'P 1'
#
loop_
_entity.id
_entity.type
_entity.pdbx_description
1 polymer ?
#
loop_
_entity_poly.entity_id
_entity_poly.type
_entity_poly.pdbx_seq_one_letter_code
_entity_poly.pdbx_strand_id
1 'polypeptide(L)'
;MGRVRTKTVKKSSRQVIERYYSRMTLDFHTNKKILEEVALIPTKRLRNKIAGFSTHLMKRIQKGPVRGISLKLQEEERERRMDFVPDESAIKTDEIKVDKETLDMLSALGMSDLPGLTEVEPQPVIPTQGFGRGAPGRRPSVYQKTYSVRVTIVLLQLMTVTGQDTISNQLRYH
;
A
#
# COMPACT_ATOMS: atom_id res chain seq x y z
N MET A 1 -31.39 -18.28 8.70
CA MET A 1 -31.24 -17.04 7.90
C MET A 1 -30.11 -16.18 8.47
N GLY A 2 -29.12 -15.78 7.65
CA GLY A 2 -27.90 -15.09 8.11
C GLY A 2 -28.04 -13.59 8.38
N ARG A 3 -27.33 -13.07 9.39
CA ARG A 3 -27.32 -11.64 9.82
C ARG A 3 -26.38 -10.77 8.96
N VAL A 4 -26.37 -10.97 7.64
CA VAL A 4 -25.51 -10.21 6.73
C VAL A 4 -26.19 -8.90 6.32
N ARG A 5 -25.44 -7.78 6.38
CA ARG A 5 -25.94 -6.45 6.03
C ARG A 5 -25.67 -6.16 4.55
N THR A 6 -26.59 -5.45 3.89
CA THR A 6 -26.52 -5.10 2.46
C THR A 6 -25.45 -4.04 2.17
N LYS A 7 -25.05 -3.92 0.90
CA LYS A 7 -24.07 -2.92 0.44
C LYS A 7 -24.48 -1.47 0.74
N THR A 8 -25.77 -1.17 0.70
CA THR A 8 -26.32 0.18 0.97
C THR A 8 -26.06 0.61 2.41
N VAL A 9 -26.31 -0.28 3.37
CA VAL A 9 -26.03 -0.04 4.80
C VAL A 9 -24.53 0.16 5.01
N LYS A 10 -23.70 -0.72 4.43
CA LYS A 10 -22.24 -0.64 4.57
C LYS A 10 -21.66 0.63 3.95
N LYS A 11 -22.11 1.02 2.75
CA LYS A 11 -21.65 2.24 2.04
C LYS A 11 -22.04 3.50 2.81
N SER A 12 -23.32 3.62 3.18
CA SER A 12 -23.82 4.81 3.88
C SER A 12 -23.14 5.01 5.24
N SER A 13 -22.93 3.92 5.99
CA SER A 13 -22.27 4.02 7.30
C SER A 13 -20.81 4.50 7.20
N ARG A 14 -20.07 4.05 6.18
CA ARG A 14 -18.69 4.52 5.96
C ARG A 14 -18.66 6.00 5.62
N GLN A 15 -19.56 6.46 4.76
CA GLN A 15 -19.66 7.88 4.39
C GLN A 15 -19.97 8.78 5.59
N VAL A 16 -20.83 8.33 6.52
CA VAL A 16 -21.12 9.08 7.74
C VAL A 16 -19.87 9.15 8.64
N ILE A 17 -19.14 8.05 8.78
CA ILE A 17 -17.91 7.99 9.60
C ILE A 17 -16.81 8.87 9.03
N GLU A 18 -16.59 8.84 7.72
CA GLU A 18 -15.56 9.63 7.04
C GLU A 18 -15.77 11.14 7.25
N ARG A 19 -17.04 11.59 7.28
CA ARG A 19 -17.38 13.01 7.40
C ARG A 19 -17.57 13.50 8.83
N TYR A 20 -18.13 12.66 9.70
CA TYR A 20 -18.58 13.06 11.04
C TYR A 20 -17.95 12.23 12.17
N TYR A 21 -16.69 11.82 11.99
CA TYR A 21 -15.96 11.01 12.98
C TYR A 21 -16.01 11.62 14.40
N SER A 22 -15.79 12.94 14.51
CA SER A 22 -15.76 13.66 15.79
C SER A 22 -17.07 13.62 16.57
N ARG A 23 -18.21 13.50 15.89
CA ARG A 23 -19.53 13.47 16.52
C ARG A 23 -19.98 12.06 16.88
N MET A 24 -19.35 11.04 16.33
CA MET A 24 -19.86 9.67 16.39
C MET A 24 -19.25 8.88 17.56
N THR A 25 -20.07 8.08 18.25
CA THR A 25 -19.69 7.40 19.50
C THR A 25 -19.71 5.87 19.34
N LEU A 26 -19.47 5.13 20.44
CA LEU A 26 -19.62 3.65 20.49
C LEU A 26 -21.05 3.21 20.79
N ASP A 27 -21.89 4.11 21.27
CA ASP A 27 -23.25 3.82 21.71
C ASP A 27 -24.24 3.87 20.54
N PHE A 28 -25.27 3.02 20.61
CA PHE A 28 -26.28 2.91 19.56
C PHE A 28 -27.30 4.06 19.61
N HIS A 29 -27.74 4.47 20.79
CA HIS A 29 -28.83 5.43 20.94
C HIS A 29 -28.40 6.84 20.55
N THR A 30 -27.20 7.24 20.96
CA THR A 30 -26.56 8.51 20.57
C THR A 30 -26.35 8.57 19.06
N ASN A 31 -25.72 7.56 18.46
CA ASN A 31 -25.50 7.51 17.01
C ASN A 31 -26.79 7.48 16.20
N LYS A 32 -27.85 6.86 16.73
CA LYS A 32 -29.18 6.89 16.09
C LYS A 32 -29.74 8.31 16.02
N LYS A 33 -29.60 9.12 17.08
CA LYS A 33 -30.02 10.53 17.10
C LYS A 33 -29.17 11.39 16.14
N ILE A 34 -27.85 11.20 16.14
CA ILE A 34 -26.96 11.91 15.22
C ILE A 34 -27.33 11.62 13.75
N LEU A 35 -27.67 10.37 13.42
CA LEU A 35 -28.10 10.00 12.08
C LEU A 35 -29.45 10.61 11.67
N GLU A 36 -30.29 11.03 12.62
CA GLU A 36 -31.54 11.74 12.34
C GLU A 36 -31.28 13.19 11.92
N GLU A 37 -30.26 13.81 12.51
CA GLU A 37 -29.86 15.18 12.19
C GLU A 37 -29.02 15.24 10.90
N VAL A 38 -28.11 14.28 10.72
CA VAL A 38 -27.10 14.33 9.65
C VAL A 38 -27.65 13.85 8.30
N ALA A 39 -28.59 12.90 8.30
CA ALA A 39 -29.02 12.23 7.07
C ALA A 39 -30.54 12.01 7.01
N LEU A 40 -31.11 12.34 5.84
CA LEU A 40 -32.50 12.04 5.53
C LEU A 40 -32.66 10.55 5.20
N ILE A 41 -32.91 9.73 6.24
CA ILE A 41 -33.11 8.28 6.10
C ILE A 41 -34.62 7.99 6.10
N PRO A 42 -35.17 7.42 5.01
CA PRO A 42 -36.62 7.33 4.80
C PRO A 42 -37.33 6.33 5.71
N THR A 43 -36.64 5.29 6.19
CA THR A 43 -37.27 4.25 7.02
C THR A 43 -36.52 4.01 8.33
N LYS A 44 -37.29 3.79 9.40
CA LYS A 44 -36.79 3.42 10.74
C LYS A 44 -35.87 2.19 10.70
N ARG A 45 -36.22 1.18 9.88
CA ARG A 45 -35.43 -0.05 9.76
C ARG A 45 -34.05 0.20 9.13
N LEU A 46 -33.95 1.06 8.11
CA LEU A 46 -32.67 1.41 7.51
C LEU A 46 -31.82 2.23 8.48
N ARG A 47 -32.42 3.21 9.17
CA ARG A 47 -31.75 4.02 10.20
C ARG A 47 -31.11 3.16 11.27
N ASN A 48 -31.86 2.20 11.82
CA ASN A 48 -31.36 1.30 12.85
C ASN A 48 -30.23 0.39 12.34
N LYS A 49 -30.31 -0.08 11.08
CA LYS A 49 -29.24 -0.89 10.47
C LYS A 49 -27.95 -0.07 10.27
N ILE A 50 -28.06 1.19 9.86
CA ILE A 50 -26.94 2.11 9.66
C ILE A 50 -26.31 2.47 11.01
N ALA A 51 -27.12 2.87 12.00
CA ALA A 51 -26.64 3.15 13.37
C ALA A 51 -25.89 1.94 13.96
N GLY A 52 -26.47 0.74 13.84
CA GLY A 52 -25.87 -0.49 14.36
C GLY A 52 -24.62 -0.95 13.60
N PHE A 53 -24.49 -0.62 12.31
CA PHE A 53 -23.26 -0.92 11.56
C PHE A 53 -22.17 0.13 11.83
N SER A 54 -22.57 1.39 12.05
CA SER A 54 -21.66 2.50 12.39
C SER A 54 -21.00 2.28 13.76
N THR A 55 -21.75 1.86 14.78
CA THR A 55 -21.18 1.46 16.09
C THR A 55 -20.23 0.29 15.97
N HIS A 56 -20.56 -0.70 15.14
CA HIS A 56 -19.69 -1.85 14.89
C HIS A 56 -18.38 -1.43 14.22
N LEU A 57 -18.41 -0.46 13.31
CA LEU A 57 -17.20 0.09 12.70
C LEU A 57 -16.36 0.87 13.71
N MET A 58 -16.96 1.69 14.58
CA MET A 58 -16.18 2.42 15.61
C MET A 58 -15.45 1.48 16.57
N LYS A 59 -16.11 0.41 17.01
CA LYS A 59 -15.48 -0.63 17.84
C LYS A 59 -14.32 -1.34 17.13
N ARG A 60 -14.32 -1.39 15.79
CA ARG A 60 -13.23 -1.95 15.01
C ARG A 60 -12.10 -0.96 14.80
N ILE A 61 -12.41 0.32 14.59
CA ILE A 61 -11.42 1.41 14.45
C ILE A 61 -10.56 1.49 15.71
N GLN A 62 -11.15 1.33 16.90
CA GLN A 62 -10.39 1.28 18.16
C GLN A 62 -9.38 0.13 18.24
N LYS A 63 -9.65 -0.99 17.57
CA LYS A 63 -8.76 -2.16 17.57
C LYS A 63 -7.68 -2.09 16.50
N GLY A 64 -7.85 -1.22 15.50
CA GLY A 64 -6.90 -1.08 14.40
C GLY A 64 -7.53 -0.50 13.13
N PRO A 65 -6.71 -0.33 12.08
CA PRO A 65 -7.14 0.28 10.83
C PRO A 65 -8.22 -0.59 10.14
N VAL A 66 -9.32 0.04 9.77
CA VAL A 66 -10.43 -0.63 9.10
C VAL A 66 -10.37 -0.37 7.60
N ARG A 67 -10.32 -1.46 6.82
CA ARG A 67 -10.24 -1.38 5.35
C ARG A 67 -11.39 -0.57 4.74
N GLY A 68 -11.03 0.43 3.93
CA GLY A 68 -11.94 1.22 3.12
C GLY A 68 -12.67 2.33 3.89
N ILE A 69 -12.06 2.82 4.97
CA ILE A 69 -12.43 4.07 5.65
C ILE A 69 -11.17 4.92 5.65
N SER A 70 -11.19 6.08 5.00
CA SER A 70 -10.13 7.08 5.16
C SER A 70 -10.48 7.93 6.37
N LEU A 71 -9.68 7.80 7.42
CA LEU A 71 -9.70 8.78 8.50
C LEU A 71 -8.59 9.78 8.15
N LYS A 72 -8.94 11.07 7.98
CA LYS A 72 -7.95 12.12 7.68
C LYS A 72 -6.77 12.12 8.67
N LEU A 73 -7.06 11.78 9.93
CA LEU A 73 -6.05 11.62 10.97
C LEU A 73 -5.01 10.53 10.66
N GLN A 74 -5.40 9.44 9.99
CA GLN A 74 -4.49 8.39 9.55
C GLN A 74 -3.68 8.80 8.32
N GLU A 75 -4.22 9.68 7.47
CA GLU A 75 -3.50 10.19 6.30
C GLU A 75 -2.34 11.08 6.75
N GLU A 76 -2.55 11.96 7.73
CA GLU A 76 -1.50 12.85 8.26
C GLU A 76 -0.40 12.08 9.01
N GLU A 77 -0.75 11.10 9.86
CA GLU A 77 0.26 10.22 10.49
C GLU A 77 1.03 9.37 9.46
N ARG A 78 0.35 8.91 8.42
CA ARG A 78 0.96 8.13 7.34
C ARG A 78 1.92 8.99 6.52
N GLU A 79 1.55 10.24 6.25
CA GLU A 79 2.38 11.20 5.51
C GLU A 79 3.68 11.48 6.28
N ARG A 80 3.60 11.80 7.57
CA ARG A 80 4.80 11.97 8.43
C ARG A 80 5.70 10.74 8.48
N ARG A 81 5.15 9.53 8.40
CA ARG A 81 5.94 8.29 8.40
C ARG A 81 6.55 7.96 7.03
N MET A 82 5.90 8.35 5.94
CA MET A 82 6.40 8.15 4.58
C MET A 82 7.45 9.20 4.20
N ASP A 83 7.30 10.43 4.71
CA ASP A 83 8.25 11.54 4.54
C ASP A 83 9.46 11.41 5.47
N PHE A 84 9.42 10.46 6.42
CA PHE A 84 10.56 10.13 7.26
C PHE A 84 11.64 9.46 6.40
N VAL A 85 12.56 10.27 5.90
CA VAL A 85 13.83 9.83 5.31
C VAL A 85 14.75 9.44 6.47
N PRO A 86 15.11 8.16 6.63
CA PRO A 86 16.10 7.76 7.62
C PRO A 86 17.45 8.41 7.31
N ASP A 87 18.21 8.76 8.34
CA ASP A 87 19.54 9.36 8.20
C ASP A 87 20.50 8.44 7.41
N GLU A 88 20.30 7.12 7.51
CA GLU A 88 20.98 6.10 6.74
C GLU A 88 20.08 5.57 5.62
N SER A 89 20.37 5.98 4.38
CA SER A 89 19.70 5.45 3.20
C SER A 89 20.04 3.96 3.04
N ALA A 90 19.03 3.11 2.95
CA ALA A 90 19.19 1.66 2.70
C ALA A 90 19.90 1.30 1.36
N ILE A 91 20.26 2.31 0.55
CA ILE A 91 21.02 2.20 -0.70
C ILE A 91 22.53 2.17 -0.42
N LYS A 92 22.99 2.67 0.74
CA LYS A 92 24.39 2.56 1.18
C LYS A 92 24.63 1.14 1.69
N THR A 93 24.67 0.18 0.77
CA THR A 93 25.23 -1.15 1.04
C THR A 93 26.69 -1.13 0.64
N ASP A 94 27.57 -1.44 1.59
CA ASP A 94 29.03 -1.47 1.39
C ASP A 94 29.48 -2.64 0.49
N GLU A 95 28.61 -3.64 0.29
CA GLU A 95 28.84 -4.82 -0.56
C GLU A 95 27.67 -5.06 -1.53
N ILE A 96 27.96 -5.03 -2.83
CA ILE A 96 27.06 -5.40 -3.91
C ILE A 96 27.48 -6.79 -4.40
N LYS A 97 26.67 -7.79 -4.08
CA LYS A 97 26.88 -9.19 -4.49
C LYS A 97 26.32 -9.39 -5.90
N VAL A 98 27.18 -9.79 -6.83
CA VAL A 98 26.88 -9.85 -8.27
C VAL A 98 27.30 -11.20 -8.84
N ASP A 99 26.51 -11.73 -9.78
CA ASP A 99 26.82 -12.96 -10.50
C ASP A 99 27.85 -12.70 -11.61
N LYS A 100 28.55 -13.76 -12.06
CA LYS A 100 29.57 -13.71 -13.13
C LYS A 100 29.08 -13.02 -14.41
N GLU A 101 27.90 -13.38 -14.91
CA GLU A 101 27.34 -12.80 -16.14
C GLU A 101 27.04 -11.29 -16.00
N THR A 102 26.65 -10.86 -14.80
CA THR A 102 26.37 -9.45 -14.51
C THR A 102 27.63 -8.62 -14.31
N LEU A 103 28.76 -9.22 -13.89
CA LEU A 103 30.08 -8.59 -13.89
C LEU A 103 30.59 -8.33 -15.32
N ASP A 104 30.39 -9.29 -16.22
CA ASP A 104 30.77 -9.14 -17.63
C ASP A 104 29.95 -8.05 -18.31
N MET A 105 28.65 -7.98 -18.00
CA MET A 105 27.77 -6.90 -18.43
C MET A 105 28.24 -5.53 -17.91
N LEU A 106 28.59 -5.42 -16.63
CA LEU A 106 29.09 -4.17 -16.03
C LEU A 106 30.43 -3.73 -16.66
N SER A 107 31.28 -4.70 -16.99
CA SER A 107 32.56 -4.48 -17.68
C SER A 107 32.35 -3.97 -19.11
N ALA A 108 31.38 -4.54 -19.85
CA ALA A 108 31.03 -4.11 -21.20
C ALA A 108 30.41 -2.70 -21.25
N LEU A 109 29.71 -2.30 -20.17
CA LEU A 109 29.12 -0.97 -20.01
C LEU A 109 30.10 0.08 -19.46
N GLY A 110 31.35 -0.30 -19.16
CA GLY A 110 32.38 0.60 -18.63
C GLY A 110 32.15 1.01 -17.17
N MET A 111 31.41 0.21 -16.39
CA MET A 111 31.12 0.42 -14.97
C MET A 111 31.85 -0.61 -14.08
N SER A 112 33.08 -0.96 -14.44
CA SER A 112 33.91 -1.92 -13.70
C SER A 112 34.36 -1.43 -12.32
N ASP A 113 34.47 -0.11 -12.14
CA ASP A 113 35.17 0.49 -11.00
C ASP A 113 34.19 0.92 -9.88
N LEU A 114 33.03 0.28 -9.76
CA LEU A 114 32.09 0.57 -8.69
C LEU A 114 32.61 0.01 -7.35
N PRO A 115 32.60 0.81 -6.27
CA PRO A 115 33.07 0.35 -4.97
C PRO A 115 32.11 -0.73 -4.40
N GLY A 116 32.69 -1.83 -3.89
CA GLY A 116 31.95 -2.87 -3.16
C GLY A 116 31.43 -4.05 -4.00
N LEU A 117 31.88 -4.24 -5.24
CA LEU A 117 31.53 -5.43 -6.03
C LEU A 117 32.19 -6.69 -5.48
N THR A 118 31.37 -7.67 -5.10
CA THR A 118 31.84 -9.00 -4.67
C THR A 118 31.15 -10.09 -5.50
N GLU A 119 31.94 -10.93 -6.13
CA GLU A 119 31.46 -12.10 -6.86
C GLU A 119 30.97 -13.18 -5.88
N VAL A 120 29.75 -13.68 -6.08
CA VAL A 120 29.22 -14.78 -5.29
C VAL A 120 28.99 -15.98 -6.19
N GLU A 121 29.53 -17.14 -5.81
CA GLU A 121 29.20 -18.39 -6.50
C GLU A 121 27.73 -18.76 -6.23
N PRO A 122 26.97 -19.17 -7.26
CA PRO A 122 25.58 -19.57 -7.07
C PRO A 122 25.54 -20.81 -6.16
N GLN A 123 25.13 -20.60 -4.91
CA GLN A 123 24.85 -21.69 -3.98
C GLN A 123 23.73 -22.55 -4.58
N PRO A 124 23.90 -23.88 -4.68
CA PRO A 124 22.83 -24.74 -5.15
C PRO A 124 21.64 -24.60 -4.20
N VAL A 125 20.52 -24.09 -4.73
CA VAL A 125 19.24 -24.05 -4.02
C VAL A 125 18.88 -25.48 -3.65
N ILE A 126 19.09 -25.85 -2.38
CA ILE A 126 18.63 -27.12 -1.84
C ILE A 126 17.10 -27.04 -1.87
N PRO A 127 16.40 -27.89 -2.64
CA PRO A 127 14.96 -27.94 -2.56
C PRO A 127 14.59 -28.40 -1.15
N THR A 128 13.95 -27.53 -0.38
CA THR A 128 13.37 -27.90 0.92
C THR A 128 12.30 -28.98 0.68
N GLN A 129 12.71 -30.24 0.75
CA GLN A 129 11.80 -31.38 0.81
C GLN A 129 11.26 -31.49 2.24
N GLY A 130 9.96 -31.19 2.39
CA GLY A 130 9.27 -31.23 3.67
C GLY A 130 7.76 -31.24 3.50
N PHE A 131 7.24 -32.43 3.17
CA PHE A 131 5.92 -33.02 3.43
C PHE A 131 4.81 -32.12 4.03
N GLY A 132 3.63 -32.18 3.40
CA GLY A 132 2.45 -31.43 3.80
C GLY A 132 1.77 -31.88 5.10
N ARG A 133 1.05 -30.94 5.72
CA ARG A 133 -0.28 -31.11 6.33
C ARG A 133 -0.89 -29.73 6.58
N GLY A 134 -2.19 -29.59 6.26
CA GLY A 134 -2.88 -28.32 6.05
C GLY A 134 -2.79 -27.29 7.18
N ALA A 135 -2.62 -26.03 6.76
CA ALA A 135 -2.92 -24.84 7.54
C ALA A 135 -3.79 -23.90 6.68
N PRO A 136 -4.81 -23.22 7.25
CA PRO A 136 -5.81 -22.52 6.44
C PRO A 136 -5.25 -21.22 5.86
N GLY A 137 -5.14 -21.22 4.53
CA GLY A 137 -5.20 -20.07 3.61
C GLY A 137 -4.89 -18.68 4.17
N ARG A 138 -3.60 -18.36 4.29
CA ARG A 138 -3.14 -16.97 4.25
C ARG A 138 -3.14 -16.52 2.79
N ARG A 139 -4.18 -15.77 2.38
CA ARG A 139 -4.25 -15.17 1.03
C ARG A 139 -3.05 -14.23 0.84
N PRO A 140 -2.28 -14.33 -0.25
CA PRO A 140 -1.25 -13.35 -0.54
C PRO A 140 -1.91 -11.99 -0.88
N SER A 141 -1.36 -10.94 -0.28
CA SER A 141 -1.73 -9.55 -0.52
C SER A 141 -1.42 -9.19 -1.98
N VAL A 142 -2.44 -8.70 -2.67
CA VAL A 142 -2.31 -8.07 -3.99
C VAL A 142 -1.51 -6.77 -3.80
N TYR A 143 -0.20 -6.85 -3.97
CA TYR A 143 0.66 -5.68 -4.17
C TYR A 143 1.85 -6.04 -5.09
N GLN A 144 1.54 -6.71 -6.20
CA GLN A 144 2.40 -6.69 -7.38
C GLN A 144 2.05 -5.44 -8.20
N LYS A 145 2.67 -4.30 -7.89
CA LYS A 145 2.77 -3.17 -8.83
C LYS A 145 3.96 -2.23 -8.58
N THR A 146 5.04 -2.72 -7.98
CA THR A 146 6.29 -1.94 -7.80
C THR A 146 7.43 -2.34 -8.75
N TYR A 147 7.22 -3.31 -9.64
CA TYR A 147 8.25 -3.76 -10.58
C TYR A 147 8.28 -3.02 -11.93
N SER A 148 7.29 -2.16 -12.23
CA SER A 148 7.29 -1.39 -13.49
C SER A 148 7.86 0.02 -13.37
N VAL A 149 7.92 0.59 -12.15
CA VAL A 149 8.46 1.95 -11.91
C VAL A 149 9.98 1.92 -11.70
N ARG A 150 10.51 0.82 -11.15
CA ARG A 150 11.96 0.64 -10.94
C ARG A 150 12.73 0.53 -12.26
N VAL A 151 12.17 -0.13 -13.27
CA VAL A 151 12.80 -0.25 -14.60
C VAL A 151 12.82 1.11 -15.32
N THR A 152 11.76 1.91 -15.20
CA THR A 152 11.67 3.22 -15.87
C THR A 152 12.57 4.28 -15.23
N ILE A 153 12.73 4.30 -13.90
CA ILE A 153 13.67 5.21 -13.23
C ILE A 153 15.12 4.81 -13.51
N VAL A 154 15.44 3.50 -13.54
CA VAL A 154 16.79 3.04 -13.89
C VAL A 154 17.12 3.34 -15.36
N LEU A 155 16.15 3.23 -16.28
CA LEU A 155 16.36 3.61 -17.69
C LEU A 155 16.53 5.13 -17.84
N LEU A 156 15.77 5.95 -17.10
CA LEU A 156 15.91 7.41 -17.13
C LEU A 156 17.26 7.86 -16.53
N GLN A 157 17.72 7.20 -15.47
CA GLN A 157 19.00 7.51 -14.82
C GLN A 157 20.20 7.10 -15.71
N LEU A 158 20.12 5.95 -16.39
CA LEU A 158 21.13 5.53 -17.37
C LEU A 158 21.20 6.49 -18.56
N MET A 159 20.05 6.96 -19.06
CA MET A 159 19.99 7.96 -20.14
C MET A 159 20.57 9.33 -19.74
N THR A 160 20.59 9.68 -18.45
CA THR A 160 21.25 10.92 -17.97
C THR A 160 22.76 10.76 -17.72
N VAL A 161 23.25 9.54 -17.52
CA VAL A 161 24.67 9.26 -17.23
C VAL A 161 25.48 9.01 -18.52
N THR A 162 24.85 8.49 -19.58
CA THR A 162 25.44 8.40 -20.91
C THR A 162 24.97 9.59 -21.74
N GLY A 163 25.73 10.68 -21.74
CA GLY A 163 25.44 11.89 -22.53
C GLY A 163 25.40 11.63 -24.04
N GLN A 164 24.27 11.10 -24.53
CA GLN A 164 23.89 11.12 -25.93
C GLN A 164 22.59 11.90 -26.06
N ASP A 165 22.77 13.22 -26.23
CA ASP A 165 21.76 14.16 -26.68
C ASP A 165 21.33 13.80 -28.12
N THR A 166 20.43 12.84 -28.29
CA THR A 166 19.58 12.77 -29.49
C THR A 166 18.24 12.16 -29.12
N ILE A 167 17.15 12.76 -29.60
CA ILE A 167 15.73 12.40 -29.41
C ILE A 167 15.04 13.12 -28.23
N SER A 168 15.14 14.45 -28.23
CA SER A 168 14.18 15.32 -27.56
C SER A 168 13.79 16.50 -28.43
N ASN A 169 13.41 16.25 -29.70
CA ASN A 169 12.87 17.32 -30.55
C ASN A 169 11.81 16.92 -31.59
N GLN A 170 10.90 15.98 -31.29
CA GLN A 170 9.76 15.69 -32.20
C GLN A 170 8.38 15.53 -31.56
N LEU A 171 8.16 15.94 -30.30
CA LEU A 171 6.81 15.93 -29.71
C LEU A 171 6.44 17.25 -28.99
N ARG A 172 6.83 18.39 -29.57
CA ARG A 172 6.09 19.65 -29.40
C ARG A 172 5.95 20.29 -30.77
N TYR A 173 4.71 20.66 -31.10
CA TYR A 173 4.20 21.07 -32.41
C TYR A 173 3.82 19.91 -33.34
N HIS A 174 2.72 19.22 -33.00
CA HIS A 174 1.44 19.41 -33.69
C HIS A 174 0.28 18.99 -32.77
#